data_AF-A0A7Y2LWD3-F1
#
_entry.id   AF-A0A7Y2LWD3-F1
#
_cell.length_a   1.000
_cell.length_b   1.000
_cell.length_c   1.000
_cell.angle_alpha   90.00
_cell.angle_beta   90.00
_cell.angle_gamma   90.00
#
_symmetry.space_group_name_H-M   'P 1'
#
loop_
_entity.id
_entity.type
_entity.pdbx_description
1 polymer ?
#
loop_
_entity_poly.entity_id
_entity_poly.type
_entity_poly.pdbx_seq_one_letter_code
_entity_poly.pdbx_strand_id
1 'polypeptide(L)'
;MKLNNKTLFVFASVLTLTGCNNLFSKHVKCDDESATSLVTQVLQDNLEQSLEHELKGLIKNGSIKDLDPAKLKLSAKNIQFSLVDSRTDFIDPNSPKTTCAIDLTVTIPSDLVKKSNEARAKVDAVSVEEHANNLGVNYENNKIHLTLEYVLQPTDKGDKVLALLKNTANVQTVLSETLTYAFLKPQIEKNQIKNLEASKAAIQRNNAVYQENNEAVEAADAATEAAIAAAEGYGEEYE
;
A
#
# COMPACT_ATOMS: atom_id res chain seq x y z
N MET A 1 39.01 -62.63 57.85
CA MET A 1 39.92 -62.42 56.72
C MET A 1 39.58 -61.07 56.11
N LYS A 2 40.50 -60.10 56.20
CA LYS A 2 40.38 -58.75 55.62
C LYS A 2 40.42 -58.83 54.10
N LEU A 3 39.68 -57.98 53.39
CA LEU A 3 40.11 -57.38 52.12
C LEU A 3 39.36 -56.07 51.89
N ASN A 4 40.15 -55.00 51.88
CA ASN A 4 39.77 -53.60 51.74
C ASN A 4 39.74 -53.30 50.23
N ASN A 5 38.58 -52.90 49.66
CA ASN A 5 38.51 -52.52 48.25
C ASN A 5 38.50 -51.00 48.14
N LYS A 6 39.69 -50.41 47.99
CA LYS A 6 39.85 -49.00 47.60
C LYS A 6 39.67 -48.92 46.09
N THR A 7 38.49 -48.51 45.65
CA THR A 7 38.23 -48.13 44.25
C THR A 7 38.96 -46.82 43.94
N LEU A 8 39.87 -46.91 42.99
CA LEU A 8 40.70 -45.84 42.46
C LEU A 8 39.90 -45.13 41.36
N PHE A 9 39.34 -43.95 41.64
CA PHE A 9 38.67 -43.12 40.63
C PHE A 9 39.74 -42.37 39.82
N VAL A 10 39.96 -42.82 38.57
CA VAL A 10 40.75 -42.09 37.58
C VAL A 10 39.85 -41.04 36.93
N PHE A 11 40.03 -39.78 37.28
CA PHE A 11 39.43 -38.64 36.57
C PHE A 11 40.17 -38.46 35.23
N ALA A 12 39.61 -39.01 34.15
CA ALA A 12 40.00 -38.66 32.80
C ALA A 12 39.33 -37.32 32.44
N SER A 13 40.08 -36.23 32.54
CA SER A 13 39.66 -34.91 32.06
C SER A 13 39.53 -34.94 30.54
N VAL A 14 38.29 -35.00 30.05
CA VAL A 14 37.95 -34.68 28.66
C VAL A 14 38.16 -33.18 28.49
N LEU A 15 39.31 -32.80 27.94
CA LEU A 15 39.53 -31.47 27.38
C LEU A 15 38.59 -31.34 26.17
N THR A 16 37.41 -30.79 26.41
CA THR A 16 36.56 -30.29 25.33
C THR A 16 37.33 -29.18 24.64
N LEU A 17 37.76 -29.41 23.40
CA LEU A 17 38.19 -28.35 22.51
C LEU A 17 36.99 -27.46 22.18
N THR A 18 36.66 -26.52 23.06
CA THR A 18 35.85 -25.34 22.73
C THR A 18 36.76 -24.31 22.06
N GLY A 19 37.24 -24.63 20.85
CA GLY A 19 38.11 -23.78 20.08
C GLY A 19 37.56 -23.50 18.68
N CYS A 20 36.64 -22.53 18.55
CA CYS A 20 36.48 -21.67 17.35
C CYS A 20 35.29 -20.65 17.38
N ASN A 21 34.78 -20.19 18.52
CA ASN A 21 33.65 -19.22 18.52
C ASN A 21 34.02 -17.73 18.67
N ASN A 22 35.30 -17.38 18.85
CA ASN A 22 35.67 -16.00 19.25
C ASN A 22 36.26 -15.11 18.14
N LEU A 23 36.26 -15.54 16.88
CA LEU A 23 36.64 -14.68 15.74
C LEU A 23 35.44 -13.98 15.07
N PHE A 24 34.20 -14.41 15.36
CA PHE A 24 32.96 -13.83 14.81
C PHE A 24 32.08 -13.11 15.85
N SER A 25 32.55 -12.90 17.09
CA SER A 25 31.69 -12.44 18.19
C SER A 25 31.17 -11.00 18.08
N LYS A 26 31.63 -10.22 17.10
CA LYS A 26 31.15 -8.85 16.83
C LYS A 26 30.18 -8.74 15.66
N HIS A 27 30.02 -9.79 14.87
CA HIS A 27 29.23 -9.77 13.64
C HIS A 27 28.04 -10.71 13.74
N VAL A 28 26.89 -10.25 13.28
CA VAL A 28 25.68 -11.06 13.19
C VAL A 28 25.70 -11.81 11.87
N LYS A 29 25.35 -13.10 11.91
CA LYS A 29 25.22 -13.90 10.71
C LYS A 29 23.95 -13.51 9.94
N CYS A 30 24.04 -13.50 8.62
CA CYS A 30 22.92 -13.08 7.76
C CYS A 30 21.75 -14.07 7.76
N ASP A 31 22.00 -15.34 8.04
CA ASP A 31 21.04 -16.45 8.08
C ASP A 31 20.52 -16.75 9.50
N ASP A 32 20.89 -15.94 10.49
CA ASP A 32 20.38 -16.07 11.85
C ASP A 32 18.87 -15.78 11.89
N GLU A 33 18.10 -16.65 12.55
CA GLU A 33 16.63 -16.55 12.62
C GLU A 33 16.18 -15.22 13.26
N SER A 34 16.92 -14.72 14.25
CA SER A 34 16.60 -13.44 14.87
C SER A 34 16.87 -12.27 13.93
N ALA A 35 17.88 -12.39 13.05
CA ALA A 35 18.19 -11.40 12.03
C ALA A 35 17.16 -11.38 10.90
N THR A 36 16.72 -12.54 10.40
CA THR A 36 15.67 -12.60 9.36
C THR A 36 14.31 -12.14 9.89
N SER A 37 14.00 -12.44 11.15
CA SER A 37 12.81 -11.93 11.85
C SER A 37 12.86 -10.39 11.98
N LEU A 38 14.02 -9.84 12.36
CA LEU A 38 14.24 -8.39 12.41
C LEU A 38 14.07 -7.73 11.03
N VAL A 39 14.62 -8.32 9.96
CA VAL A 39 14.45 -7.83 8.58
C VAL A 39 12.98 -7.81 8.19
N THR A 40 12.24 -8.88 8.48
CA THR A 40 10.79 -8.95 8.25
C THR A 40 10.04 -7.86 9.02
N GLN A 41 10.40 -7.63 10.29
CA GLN A 41 9.82 -6.56 11.09
C GLN A 41 10.09 -5.18 10.48
N VAL A 42 11.32 -4.90 10.05
CA VAL A 42 11.67 -3.62 9.42
C VAL A 42 10.93 -3.41 8.10
N LEU A 43 10.74 -4.47 7.29
CA LEU A 43 9.91 -4.40 6.08
C LEU A 43 8.46 -4.01 6.41
N GLN A 44 7.87 -4.64 7.41
CA GLN A 44 6.51 -4.35 7.89
C GLN A 44 6.40 -2.92 8.44
N ASP A 45 7.32 -2.52 9.32
CA ASP A 45 7.33 -1.20 9.95
C ASP A 45 7.47 -0.08 8.91
N ASN A 46 8.34 -0.26 7.92
CA ASN A 46 8.51 0.71 6.84
C ASN A 46 7.25 0.84 5.96
N LEU A 47 6.56 -0.27 5.69
CA LEU A 47 5.30 -0.24 4.95
C LEU A 47 4.22 0.50 5.76
N GLU A 48 4.08 0.19 7.05
CA GLU A 48 3.12 0.87 7.93
C GLU A 48 3.40 2.37 8.04
N GLN A 49 4.67 2.77 8.15
CA GLN A 49 5.08 4.18 8.16
C GLN A 49 4.77 4.88 6.83
N SER A 50 5.03 4.22 5.69
CA SER A 50 4.74 4.76 4.36
C SER A 50 3.24 5.02 4.19
N LEU A 51 2.41 4.07 4.60
CA LEU A 51 0.95 4.20 4.56
C LEU A 51 0.44 5.29 5.50
N GLU A 52 0.99 5.39 6.71
CA GLU A 52 0.63 6.46 7.65
C GLU A 52 0.99 7.85 7.10
N HIS A 53 2.15 7.97 6.47
CA HIS A 53 2.59 9.20 5.83
C HIS A 53 1.65 9.58 4.68
N GLU A 54 1.34 8.63 3.78
CA GLU A 54 0.47 8.83 2.63
C GLU A 54 -0.94 9.25 3.07
N LEU A 55 -1.50 8.57 4.08
CA LEU A 55 -2.79 8.90 4.66
C LEU A 55 -2.81 10.30 5.27
N LYS A 56 -1.80 10.67 6.07
CA LYS A 56 -1.70 12.04 6.61
C LYS A 56 -1.65 13.08 5.50
N GLY A 57 -0.97 12.78 4.39
CA GLY A 57 -0.94 13.64 3.20
C GLY A 57 -2.33 13.83 2.61
N LEU A 58 -3.07 12.74 2.38
CA LEU A 58 -4.42 12.78 1.80
C LEU A 58 -5.44 13.51 2.69
N ILE A 59 -5.34 13.35 4.02
CA ILE A 59 -6.18 14.09 4.98
C ILE A 59 -5.86 15.59 4.94
N LYS A 60 -4.57 15.95 4.99
CA LYS A 60 -4.13 17.36 4.94
C LYS A 60 -4.58 18.05 3.65
N ASN A 61 -4.57 17.35 2.53
CA ASN A 61 -4.95 17.89 1.23
C ASN A 61 -6.47 17.96 1.03
N GLY A 62 -7.26 17.54 2.02
CA GLY A 62 -8.72 17.53 1.93
C GLY A 62 -9.29 16.50 0.95
N SER A 63 -8.44 15.63 0.40
CA SER A 63 -8.83 14.56 -0.52
C SER A 63 -9.73 13.53 0.16
N ILE A 64 -9.64 13.45 1.51
CA ILE A 64 -10.40 12.51 2.33
C ILE A 64 -10.82 13.18 3.65
N LYS A 65 -12.09 13.04 4.05
CA LYS A 65 -12.62 13.58 5.31
C LYS A 65 -12.73 12.54 6.43
N ASP A 66 -13.09 11.30 6.10
CA ASP A 66 -13.38 10.24 7.08
C ASP A 66 -12.66 8.95 6.71
N LEU A 67 -11.42 8.78 7.14
CA LEU A 67 -10.68 7.53 6.95
C LEU A 67 -10.01 7.11 8.23
N ASP A 68 -10.26 5.87 8.64
CA ASP A 68 -9.68 5.26 9.83
C ASP A 68 -8.25 4.76 9.52
N PRO A 69 -7.20 5.38 10.09
CA PRO A 69 -5.82 4.94 9.89
C PRO A 69 -5.57 3.50 10.33
N ALA A 70 -6.35 3.00 11.29
CA ALA A 70 -6.19 1.64 11.79
C ALA A 70 -6.54 0.60 10.71
N LYS A 71 -7.54 0.88 9.85
CA LYS A 71 -7.92 -0.04 8.77
C LYS A 71 -6.88 -0.14 7.67
N LEU A 72 -6.20 0.96 7.34
CA LEU A 72 -5.09 0.93 6.40
C LEU A 72 -3.90 0.13 6.95
N LYS A 73 -3.55 0.33 8.23
CA LYS A 73 -2.53 -0.49 8.91
C LYS A 73 -2.90 -1.97 8.96
N LEU A 74 -4.17 -2.31 9.19
CA LEU A 74 -4.64 -3.69 9.13
C LEU A 74 -4.47 -4.32 7.74
N SER A 75 -4.64 -3.54 6.67
CA SER A 75 -4.41 -4.06 5.31
C SER A 75 -2.94 -4.39 5.04
N ALA A 76 -2.00 -3.63 5.64
CA ALA A 76 -0.57 -3.90 5.55
C ALA A 76 -0.19 -5.25 6.16
N LYS A 77 -0.86 -5.68 7.23
CA LYS A 77 -0.61 -6.98 7.89
C LYS A 77 -0.96 -8.20 7.05
N ASN A 78 -1.73 -8.01 5.98
CA ASN A 78 -2.07 -9.10 5.05
C ASN A 78 -1.00 -9.30 3.97
N ILE A 79 0.01 -8.43 3.92
CA ILE A 79 1.18 -8.60 3.04
C ILE A 79 2.09 -9.67 3.66
N GLN A 80 2.47 -10.67 2.87
CA GLN A 80 3.34 -11.75 3.32
C GLN A 80 4.74 -11.54 2.76
N PHE A 81 5.73 -11.49 3.65
CA PHE A 81 7.14 -11.44 3.30
C PHE A 81 7.74 -12.84 3.49
N SER A 82 8.35 -13.39 2.44
CA SER A 82 9.09 -14.65 2.48
C SER A 82 10.55 -14.37 2.16
N LEU A 83 11.43 -14.82 3.04
CA LEU A 83 12.87 -14.59 2.99
C LEU A 83 13.58 -15.95 2.86
N VAL A 84 14.32 -16.16 1.78
CA VAL A 84 15.00 -17.43 1.48
C VAL A 84 16.41 -17.16 0.97
N ASP A 85 17.31 -18.14 1.12
CA ASP A 85 18.66 -18.12 0.54
C ASP A 85 19.51 -16.90 0.95
N SER A 86 19.58 -16.65 2.27
CA SER A 86 20.42 -15.59 2.83
C SER A 86 21.91 -15.84 2.62
N ARG A 87 22.64 -14.79 2.26
CA ARG A 87 24.09 -14.82 2.08
C ARG A 87 24.77 -13.59 2.68
N THR A 88 26.00 -13.79 3.14
CA THR A 88 26.89 -12.71 3.54
C THR A 88 27.65 -12.20 2.33
N ASP A 89 27.43 -10.95 1.96
CA ASP A 89 28.14 -10.31 0.85
C ASP A 89 29.44 -9.66 1.35
N PHE A 90 29.43 -9.04 2.55
CA PHE A 90 30.62 -8.38 3.09
C PHE A 90 30.60 -8.28 4.62
N ILE A 91 31.77 -8.47 5.24
CA ILE A 91 32.03 -8.24 6.66
C ILE A 91 32.99 -7.06 6.76
N ASP A 92 32.58 -5.98 7.42
CA ASP A 92 33.44 -4.81 7.59
C ASP A 92 34.54 -5.10 8.63
N PRO A 93 35.84 -5.06 8.28
CA PRO A 93 36.90 -5.31 9.24
C PRO A 93 37.05 -4.20 10.30
N ASN A 94 36.51 -3.01 10.03
CA ASN A 94 36.69 -1.82 10.85
C ASN A 94 35.45 -1.45 11.68
N SER A 95 34.33 -2.18 11.52
CA SER A 95 33.09 -1.91 12.26
C SER A 95 32.28 -3.20 12.45
N PRO A 96 31.31 -3.28 13.38
CA PRO A 96 30.52 -4.49 13.59
C PRO A 96 29.45 -4.72 12.50
N LYS A 97 29.58 -4.08 11.34
CA LYS A 97 28.61 -4.15 10.24
C LYS A 97 28.82 -5.42 9.43
N THR A 98 27.71 -6.08 9.11
CA THR A 98 27.65 -7.17 8.15
C THR A 98 26.68 -6.79 7.04
N THR A 99 27.13 -6.80 5.79
CA THR A 99 26.28 -6.63 4.61
C THR A 99 25.82 -8.00 4.12
N CYS A 100 24.53 -8.11 3.89
CA CYS A 100 23.84 -9.33 3.57
C CYS A 100 22.97 -9.12 2.32
N ALA A 101 22.73 -10.21 1.59
CA ALA A 101 21.70 -10.30 0.58
C ALA A 101 20.81 -11.50 0.86
N ILE A 102 19.52 -11.37 0.57
CA ILE A 102 18.53 -12.44 0.77
C ILE A 102 17.46 -12.34 -0.31
N ASP A 103 16.94 -13.47 -0.77
CA ASP A 103 15.87 -13.46 -1.75
C ASP A 103 14.54 -13.22 -1.05
N LEU A 104 13.96 -12.06 -1.32
CA LEU A 104 12.67 -11.61 -0.83
C LEU A 104 11.60 -11.89 -1.87
N THR A 105 10.54 -12.58 -1.44
CA THR A 105 9.25 -12.61 -2.14
C THR A 105 8.19 -11.92 -1.29
N VAL A 106 7.58 -10.87 -1.83
CA VAL A 106 6.43 -10.21 -1.21
C VAL A 106 5.17 -10.67 -1.91
N THR A 107 4.22 -11.26 -1.19
CA THR A 107 2.93 -11.68 -1.74
C THR A 107 1.84 -10.69 -1.34
N ILE A 108 1.18 -10.12 -2.34
CA ILE A 108 0.02 -9.25 -2.17
C ILE A 108 -1.26 -10.10 -2.37
N PRO A 109 -2.21 -10.09 -1.43
CA PRO A 109 -3.51 -10.72 -1.63
C PRO A 109 -4.19 -10.24 -2.92
N SER A 110 -4.72 -11.18 -3.71
CA SER A 110 -5.32 -10.88 -5.02
C SER A 110 -6.57 -9.99 -4.91
N ASP A 111 -7.31 -10.06 -3.80
CA ASP A 111 -8.46 -9.21 -3.56
C ASP A 111 -8.05 -7.74 -3.39
N LEU A 112 -6.88 -7.47 -2.77
CA LEU A 112 -6.33 -6.14 -2.62
C LEU A 112 -5.85 -5.60 -3.96
N VAL A 113 -5.13 -6.40 -4.75
CA VAL A 113 -4.72 -6.02 -6.12
C VAL A 113 -5.94 -5.69 -6.98
N LYS A 114 -6.98 -6.54 -6.95
CA LYS A 114 -8.22 -6.32 -7.68
C LYS A 114 -8.91 -5.02 -7.27
N LYS A 115 -9.14 -4.81 -5.97
CA LYS A 115 -9.75 -3.57 -5.45
C LYS A 115 -8.95 -2.34 -5.87
N SER A 116 -7.62 -2.46 -5.84
CA SER A 116 -6.72 -1.40 -6.24
C SER A 116 -6.83 -1.05 -7.71
N ASN A 117 -6.84 -2.05 -8.60
CA ASN A 117 -6.99 -1.83 -10.04
C ASN A 117 -8.37 -1.24 -10.39
N GLU A 118 -9.44 -1.71 -9.74
CA GLU A 118 -10.78 -1.14 -9.90
C GLU A 118 -10.83 0.33 -9.44
N ALA A 119 -10.11 0.70 -8.39
CA ALA A 119 -9.99 2.07 -7.93
C ALA A 119 -9.13 2.95 -8.87
N ARG A 120 -8.01 2.42 -9.37
CA ARG A 120 -7.12 3.13 -10.29
C ARG A 120 -7.79 3.42 -11.63
N ALA A 121 -8.51 2.45 -12.20
CA ALA A 121 -9.27 2.62 -13.44
C ALA A 121 -10.36 3.72 -13.34
N LYS A 122 -10.84 4.03 -12.13
CA LYS A 122 -11.83 5.08 -11.88
C LYS A 122 -11.24 6.49 -11.88
N VAL A 123 -9.93 6.61 -11.80
CA VAL A 123 -9.20 7.88 -11.79
C VAL A 123 -8.13 7.92 -12.88
N ASP A 124 -8.29 7.10 -13.92
CA ASP A 124 -7.39 7.00 -15.08
C ASP A 124 -5.92 6.73 -14.70
N ALA A 125 -5.69 6.04 -13.58
CA ALA A 125 -4.38 5.57 -13.18
C ALA A 125 -4.10 4.17 -13.76
N VAL A 126 -2.83 3.90 -14.05
CA VAL A 126 -2.35 2.62 -14.59
C VAL A 126 -2.58 1.45 -13.62
N SER A 127 -2.56 0.22 -14.11
CA SER A 127 -2.70 -0.97 -13.26
C SER A 127 -1.55 -1.13 -12.26
N VAL A 128 -1.72 -1.96 -11.21
CA VAL A 128 -0.63 -2.34 -10.27
C VAL A 128 0.59 -2.88 -11.00
N GLU A 129 0.36 -3.77 -11.98
CA GLU A 129 1.43 -4.41 -12.75
C GLU A 129 2.20 -3.39 -13.60
N GLU A 130 1.48 -2.54 -14.34
CA GLU A 130 2.09 -1.47 -15.13
C GLU A 130 2.84 -0.46 -14.25
N HIS A 131 2.27 -0.09 -13.10
CA HIS A 131 2.93 0.77 -12.12
C HIS A 131 4.23 0.14 -11.60
N ALA A 132 4.22 -1.15 -11.27
CA ALA A 132 5.42 -1.88 -10.85
C ALA A 132 6.48 -1.90 -11.95
N ASN A 133 6.07 -2.17 -13.19
CA ASN A 133 6.95 -2.16 -14.35
C ASN A 133 7.58 -0.78 -14.60
N ASN A 134 6.80 0.30 -14.46
CA ASN A 134 7.30 1.68 -14.57
C ASN A 134 8.34 2.02 -13.50
N LEU A 135 8.27 1.38 -12.33
CA LEU A 135 9.24 1.51 -11.25
C LEU A 135 10.39 0.50 -11.33
N GLY A 136 10.41 -0.36 -12.36
CA GLY A 136 11.42 -1.42 -12.51
C GLY A 136 11.34 -2.49 -11.42
N VAL A 137 10.17 -2.67 -10.79
CA VAL A 137 9.93 -3.70 -9.77
C VAL A 137 9.54 -5.00 -10.48
N ASN A 138 10.27 -6.09 -10.21
CA ASN A 138 9.93 -7.42 -10.72
C ASN A 138 8.64 -7.91 -10.05
N TYR A 139 7.52 -7.80 -10.77
CA TYR A 139 6.19 -8.14 -10.30
C TYR A 139 5.55 -9.17 -11.23
N GLU A 140 5.10 -10.30 -10.68
CA GLU A 140 4.38 -11.33 -11.42
C GLU A 140 3.39 -12.03 -10.49
N ASN A 141 2.17 -12.32 -10.96
CA ASN A 141 1.18 -13.12 -10.22
C ASN A 141 0.91 -12.63 -8.78
N ASN A 142 0.80 -11.32 -8.58
CA ASN A 142 0.65 -10.67 -7.27
C ASN A 142 1.85 -10.84 -6.32
N LYS A 143 3.02 -11.18 -6.86
CA LYS A 143 4.26 -11.31 -6.11
C LYS A 143 5.30 -10.32 -6.60
N ILE A 144 6.04 -9.76 -5.66
CA ILE A 144 7.24 -8.96 -5.95
C ILE A 144 8.46 -9.80 -5.59
N HIS A 145 9.42 -9.87 -6.51
CA HIS A 145 10.69 -10.57 -6.29
C HIS A 145 11.82 -9.54 -6.21
N LEU A 146 12.62 -9.62 -5.16
CA LEU A 146 13.76 -8.74 -4.93
C LEU A 146 14.89 -9.52 -4.25
N THR A 147 16.11 -9.46 -4.78
CA THR A 147 17.28 -9.74 -3.96
C THR A 147 17.49 -8.54 -3.04
N LEU A 148 17.05 -8.69 -1.79
CA LEU A 148 17.07 -7.64 -0.78
C LEU A 148 18.49 -7.48 -0.24
N GLU A 149 19.03 -6.28 -0.38
CA GLU A 149 20.30 -5.89 0.23
C GLU A 149 20.04 -5.23 1.59
N TYR A 150 20.73 -5.69 2.63
CA TYR A 150 20.57 -5.15 3.97
C TYR A 150 21.88 -5.20 4.77
N VAL A 151 21.95 -4.37 5.81
CA VAL A 151 23.07 -4.32 6.74
C VAL A 151 22.59 -4.66 8.14
N LEU A 152 23.24 -5.62 8.78
CA LEU A 152 23.08 -5.94 10.19
C LEU A 152 24.20 -5.27 10.99
N GLN A 153 23.83 -4.63 12.11
CA GLN A 153 24.79 -3.98 12.98
C GLN A 153 24.34 -4.08 14.45
N PRO A 154 25.08 -4.80 15.31
CA PRO A 154 24.92 -4.71 16.75
C PRO A 154 25.07 -3.27 17.27
N THR A 155 24.33 -2.92 18.31
CA THR A 155 24.56 -1.70 19.09
C THR A 155 25.91 -1.76 19.80
N ASP A 156 26.47 -0.60 20.17
CA ASP A 156 27.74 -0.54 20.91
C ASP A 156 27.70 -1.30 22.25
N LYS A 157 26.49 -1.43 22.83
CA LYS A 157 26.25 -2.19 24.07
C LYS A 157 26.10 -3.70 23.82
N GLY A 158 25.96 -4.13 22.57
CA GLY A 158 25.75 -5.52 22.17
C GLY A 158 24.38 -6.10 22.57
N ASP A 159 23.45 -5.26 23.05
CA ASP A 159 22.15 -5.68 23.56
C ASP A 159 21.08 -5.80 22.46
N LYS A 160 21.30 -5.19 21.30
CA LYS A 160 20.37 -5.17 20.17
C LYS A 160 21.11 -5.23 18.85
N VAL A 161 20.42 -5.71 17.82
CA VAL A 161 20.86 -5.65 16.42
C VAL A 161 19.95 -4.70 15.67
N LEU A 162 20.55 -3.88 14.81
CA LEU A 162 19.84 -2.99 13.89
C LEU A 162 19.93 -3.59 12.48
N ALA A 163 18.83 -3.53 11.73
CA ALA A 163 18.79 -3.89 10.32
C ALA A 163 18.49 -2.64 9.48
N LEU A 164 19.30 -2.40 8.45
CA LEU A 164 19.11 -1.31 7.50
C LEU A 164 18.92 -1.89 6.09
N LEU A 165 17.74 -1.71 5.53
CA LEU A 165 17.40 -2.14 4.17
C LEU A 165 17.90 -1.11 3.16
N LYS A 166 18.44 -1.54 2.01
CA LYS A 166 19.12 -0.67 1.05
C LYS A 166 18.33 -0.37 -0.21
N ASN A 167 17.64 -1.37 -0.77
CA ASN A 167 17.06 -1.32 -2.11
C ASN A 167 15.55 -1.55 -2.13
N THR A 168 14.83 -1.13 -1.07
CA THR A 168 13.38 -1.38 -0.92
C THR A 168 12.46 -0.25 -1.37
N ALA A 169 13.00 0.90 -1.79
CA ALA A 169 12.20 2.11 -2.03
C ALA A 169 11.06 1.88 -3.05
N ASN A 170 11.39 1.36 -4.24
CA ASN A 170 10.37 1.14 -5.28
C ASN A 170 9.35 0.06 -4.88
N VAL A 171 9.81 -1.00 -4.19
CA VAL A 171 8.91 -2.04 -3.64
C VAL A 171 7.95 -1.43 -2.63
N GLN A 172 8.43 -0.56 -1.74
CA GLN A 172 7.60 0.14 -0.78
C GLN A 172 6.56 1.04 -1.46
N THR A 173 6.93 1.77 -2.50
CA THR A 173 6.00 2.59 -3.30
C THR A 173 4.90 1.75 -3.92
N VAL A 174 5.25 0.65 -4.60
CA VAL A 174 4.25 -0.25 -5.21
C VAL A 174 3.28 -0.79 -4.16
N LEU A 175 3.80 -1.24 -3.00
CA LEU A 175 2.99 -1.78 -1.92
C LEU A 175 2.09 -0.70 -1.30
N SER A 176 2.64 0.46 -0.96
CA SER A 176 1.89 1.53 -0.29
C SER A 176 0.77 2.05 -1.19
N GLU A 177 1.08 2.38 -2.44
CA GLU A 177 0.06 2.88 -3.37
C GLU A 177 -1.01 1.83 -3.65
N THR A 178 -0.63 0.56 -3.79
CA THR A 178 -1.61 -0.52 -4.02
C THR A 178 -2.58 -0.66 -2.84
N LEU A 179 -2.08 -0.61 -1.62
CA LEU A 179 -2.93 -0.67 -0.43
C LEU A 179 -3.78 0.61 -0.29
N THR A 180 -3.19 1.77 -0.56
CA THR A 180 -3.89 3.05 -0.54
C THR A 180 -5.05 3.05 -1.53
N TYR A 181 -4.83 2.73 -2.81
CA TYR A 181 -5.90 2.67 -3.81
C TYR A 181 -6.98 1.62 -3.46
N ALA A 182 -6.58 0.42 -3.02
CA ALA A 182 -7.53 -0.60 -2.57
C ALA A 182 -8.42 -0.09 -1.42
N PHE A 183 -7.85 0.70 -0.52
CA PHE A 183 -8.56 1.25 0.63
C PHE A 183 -9.42 2.46 0.28
N LEU A 184 -8.98 3.30 -0.66
CA LEU A 184 -9.72 4.49 -1.11
C LEU A 184 -10.86 4.18 -2.07
N LYS A 185 -10.92 2.95 -2.62
CA LYS A 185 -11.96 2.52 -3.54
C LYS A 185 -13.38 2.99 -3.15
N PRO A 186 -13.87 2.80 -1.91
CA PRO A 186 -15.23 3.22 -1.54
C PRO A 186 -15.45 4.74 -1.64
N GLN A 187 -14.41 5.54 -1.37
CA GLN A 187 -14.52 7.01 -1.47
C GLN A 187 -14.46 7.49 -2.92
N ILE A 188 -13.60 6.87 -3.73
CA ILE A 188 -13.52 7.12 -5.16
C ILE A 188 -14.88 6.82 -5.82
N GLU A 189 -15.48 5.68 -5.49
CA GLU A 189 -16.81 5.30 -5.97
C GLU A 189 -17.90 6.29 -5.53
N LYS A 190 -17.91 6.68 -4.25
CA LYS A 190 -18.86 7.67 -3.73
C LYS A 190 -18.74 9.02 -4.45
N ASN A 191 -17.53 9.47 -4.75
CA ASN A 191 -17.31 10.73 -5.46
C ASN A 191 -17.76 10.64 -6.93
N GLN A 192 -17.49 9.54 -7.62
CA GLN A 192 -18.00 9.32 -8.97
C GLN A 192 -19.54 9.31 -9.01
N ILE A 193 -20.19 8.62 -8.06
CA ILE A 193 -21.66 8.58 -7.98
C ILE A 193 -22.23 9.99 -7.77
N LYS A 194 -21.67 10.77 -6.83
CA LYS A 194 -22.09 12.16 -6.61
C LYS A 194 -21.96 13.02 -7.88
N ASN A 195 -20.87 12.88 -8.62
CA ASN A 195 -20.67 13.61 -9.87
C ASN A 195 -21.70 13.20 -10.95
N LEU A 196 -22.00 11.91 -11.05
CA LEU A 196 -23.03 11.38 -11.95
C LEU A 196 -24.43 11.88 -11.57
N GLU A 197 -24.78 11.87 -10.28
CA GLU A 197 -26.06 12.40 -9.79
C GLU A 197 -26.19 13.90 -10.03
N ALA A 198 -25.12 14.67 -9.77
CA ALA A 198 -25.10 16.11 -10.04
C ALA A 198 -25.25 16.41 -11.54
N SER A 199 -24.58 15.64 -12.40
CA SER A 199 -24.72 15.74 -13.86
C SER A 199 -26.15 15.39 -14.32
N LYS A 200 -26.73 14.30 -13.82
CA LYS A 200 -28.12 13.94 -14.11
C LYS A 200 -29.11 15.02 -13.65
N ALA A 201 -28.93 15.57 -12.45
CA ALA A 201 -29.76 16.65 -11.94
C ALA A 201 -29.63 17.92 -12.80
N ALA A 202 -28.43 18.25 -13.28
CA ALA A 202 -28.22 19.38 -14.19
C ALA A 202 -28.91 19.17 -15.54
N ILE A 203 -28.82 17.97 -16.11
CA ILE A 203 -29.53 17.62 -17.37
C ILE A 203 -31.04 17.71 -17.17
N GLN A 204 -31.58 17.17 -16.07
CA GLN A 204 -33.01 17.25 -15.76
C GLN A 204 -33.48 18.69 -15.59
N ARG A 205 -32.72 19.54 -14.88
CA ARG A 205 -33.04 20.98 -14.75
C ARG A 205 -33.04 21.67 -16.12
N ASN A 206 -32.02 21.42 -16.95
CA ASN A 206 -31.97 22.01 -18.29
C ASN A 206 -33.18 21.58 -19.13
N ASN A 207 -33.55 20.30 -19.11
CA ASN A 207 -34.72 19.80 -19.85
C ASN A 207 -36.03 20.41 -19.33
N ALA A 208 -36.20 20.59 -18.02
CA ALA A 208 -37.37 21.24 -17.45
C ALA A 208 -37.47 22.72 -17.90
N VAL A 209 -36.34 23.44 -17.93
CA VAL A 209 -36.29 24.82 -18.45
C VAL A 209 -36.62 24.87 -19.95
N TYR A 210 -36.18 23.90 -20.75
CA TYR A 210 -36.58 23.83 -22.17
C TYR A 210 -38.08 23.58 -22.34
N GLN A 211 -38.68 22.71 -21.53
CA GLN A 211 -40.12 22.45 -21.56
C GLN A 211 -40.92 23.69 -21.13
N GLU A 212 -40.54 24.34 -20.04
CA GLU A 212 -41.20 25.55 -19.54
C GLU A 212 -41.13 26.71 -20.55
N ASN A 213 -39.98 26.89 -21.22
CA ASN A 213 -39.84 27.90 -22.28
C ASN A 213 -40.73 27.61 -23.49
N ASN A 214 -40.87 26.34 -23.90
CA ASN A 214 -41.75 25.97 -25.00
C ASN A 214 -43.23 26.20 -24.64
N GLU A 215 -43.65 25.81 -23.44
CA GLU A 215 -45.02 26.05 -22.95
C GLU A 215 -45.33 27.56 -22.89
N ALA A 216 -44.35 28.39 -22.48
CA ALA A 216 -44.50 29.84 -22.46
C ALA A 216 -44.63 30.46 -23.85
N VAL A 217 -43.90 29.94 -24.85
CA VAL A 217 -44.02 30.38 -26.26
C VAL A 217 -45.37 29.98 -26.83
N GLU A 218 -45.81 28.73 -26.64
CA GLU A 218 -47.12 28.27 -27.10
C GLU A 218 -48.27 29.07 -26.48
N ALA A 219 -48.18 29.42 -25.19
CA ALA A 219 -49.17 30.26 -24.53
C ALA A 219 -49.18 31.70 -25.06
N ALA A 220 -48.02 32.26 -25.41
CA ALA A 220 -47.91 33.60 -25.98
C ALA A 220 -48.47 33.65 -27.41
N ASP A 221 -48.21 32.64 -28.23
CA ASP A 221 -48.77 32.53 -29.58
C ASP A 221 -50.30 32.40 -29.54
N ALA A 222 -50.83 31.53 -28.67
CA ALA A 222 -52.27 31.36 -28.49
C ALA A 222 -52.96 32.66 -28.01
N ALA A 223 -52.32 33.41 -27.10
CA ALA A 223 -52.83 34.71 -26.65
C ALA A 223 -52.84 35.76 -27.77
N THR A 224 -51.83 35.72 -28.64
CA THR A 224 -51.72 36.64 -29.79
C THR A 224 -52.81 36.33 -30.83
N GLU A 225 -53.02 35.06 -31.16
CA GLU A 225 -54.09 34.63 -32.07
C GLU A 225 -55.49 35.01 -31.54
N ALA A 226 -55.75 34.79 -30.25
CA ALA A 226 -57.02 35.18 -29.63
C ALA A 226 -57.26 36.71 -29.68
N ALA A 227 -56.21 37.51 -29.53
CA ALA A 227 -56.30 38.97 -29.62
C ALA A 227 -56.58 39.44 -31.06
N ILE A 228 -55.98 38.80 -32.07
CA ILE A 228 -56.25 39.09 -33.49
C ILE A 228 -57.70 38.75 -33.83
N ALA A 229 -58.18 37.56 -33.46
CA ALA A 229 -59.56 37.15 -33.69
C ALA A 229 -60.59 38.07 -33.01
N ALA A 230 -60.28 38.56 -31.80
CA ALA A 230 -61.12 39.54 -31.12
C ALA A 230 -61.12 40.91 -31.81
N ALA A 231 -60.00 41.34 -32.42
CA ALA A 231 -59.92 42.59 -33.16
C ALA A 231 -60.66 42.53 -34.51
N GLU A 232 -60.61 41.40 -35.21
CA GLU A 232 -61.33 41.17 -36.47
C GLU A 232 -62.86 41.09 -36.26
N GLY A 233 -63.32 40.55 -35.13
CA GLY A 233 -64.75 40.51 -34.77
C GLY A 233 -65.39 41.89 -34.51
N TYR A 234 -64.61 42.94 -34.27
CA TYR A 234 -65.11 44.33 -34.13
C TYR A 234 -65.06 45.11 -35.46
N GLY A 235 -64.50 44.54 -36.53
CA GLY A 235 -64.43 45.16 -37.85
C GLY A 235 -65.70 45.02 -38.69
N GLU A 236 -66.59 44.07 -38.37
CA GLU A 236 -67.83 43.79 -39.13
C GLU A 236 -69.09 44.54 -38.64
N GLU A 237 -68.98 45.46 -37.67
CA GLU A 237 -70.14 46.22 -37.15
C GLU A 237 -70.31 47.62 -37.77
N TYR A 238 -69.51 47.98 -38.78
CA TYR A 238 -69.64 49.26 -39.51
C TYR A 238 -69.39 49.12 -41.02
N GLU A 239 -70.30 48.47 -41.75
CA GLU A 239 -70.60 48.77 -43.17
C GLU A 239 -72.11 48.75 -43.44
#